data_AF-A0A0H4XBQ2-F1
#
_entry.id   AF-A0A0H4XBQ2-F1
#
_cell.length_a   1.000
_cell.length_b   1.000
_cell.length_c   1.000
_cell.angle_alpha   90.00
_cell.angle_beta   90.00
_cell.angle_gamma   90.00
#
_symmetry.space_group_name_H-M   'P 1'
#
loop_
_entity.id
_entity.type
_entity.pdbx_description
1 polymer ?
#
loop_
_entity_poly.entity_id
_entity_poly.type
_entity_poly.pdbx_seq_one_letter_code
_entity_poly.pdbx_strand_id
1 'polypeptide(L)'
;MPQRRTVADVESILRSPTQKNWEQFTQALKALPSGVDPELAAQAALSLIPRPRPSLWSFGRKCQHLPAPVIRVLLRRLEADSEPYAYFLREAVPVEAPDEAVQAAWTDALLGLLDLDTTYGWGSKQRKAKFQALANNPVLLQAIQTAVVACEQVSLDMLAVLTVDASDASVDALIPHVERAVQSQGMELDRLEDLRKHARATPAMNELFARMEALLQSRRARSPALDLAKHLGFAELDTFWFTESWGDAFHGEEGGLMFRAYNGHIRVDSRNPVWFQVSLSRREVPLSGDWSDTRFDNEKLHEDVLGVGACEPLQLPAWIARAARQLGTEWDFSESPPRTNLRGKKRDRLAEWLRSGT
;
A
#
# COMPACT_ATOMS: atom_id res chain seq x y z
N MET A 1 5.17 -35.25 -29.84
CA MET A 1 4.01 -34.82 -29.04
C MET A 1 4.48 -34.61 -27.60
N PRO A 2 4.18 -33.48 -26.93
CA PRO A 2 4.54 -33.32 -25.53
C PRO A 2 3.79 -34.38 -24.70
N GLN A 3 4.54 -35.12 -23.89
CA GLN A 3 4.05 -36.20 -23.05
C GLN A 3 3.05 -35.63 -22.02
N ARG A 4 1.81 -36.13 -21.98
CA ARG A 4 0.84 -35.75 -20.93
C ARG A 4 1.39 -36.24 -19.58
N ARG A 5 1.60 -35.31 -18.65
CA ARG A 5 2.03 -35.63 -17.27
C ARG A 5 0.98 -36.50 -16.59
N THR A 6 1.43 -37.45 -15.78
CA THR A 6 0.53 -38.27 -14.96
C THR A 6 0.02 -37.48 -13.75
N VAL A 7 -1.05 -37.94 -13.10
CA VAL A 7 -1.56 -37.33 -11.85
C VAL A 7 -0.46 -37.33 -10.78
N ALA A 8 0.29 -38.42 -10.64
CA ALA A 8 1.39 -38.53 -9.68
C ALA A 8 2.51 -37.51 -9.95
N ASP A 9 2.84 -37.25 -11.21
CA ASP A 9 3.84 -36.23 -11.58
C ASP A 9 3.34 -34.83 -11.19
N VAL A 10 2.06 -34.55 -11.44
CA VAL A 10 1.43 -33.27 -11.07
C VAL A 10 1.45 -33.09 -9.55
N GLU A 11 1.04 -34.10 -8.78
CA GLU A 11 1.06 -34.04 -7.32
C GLU A 11 2.47 -33.83 -6.75
N SER A 12 3.47 -34.50 -7.32
CA SER A 12 4.88 -34.31 -6.95
C SER A 12 5.33 -32.85 -7.12
N ILE A 13 4.96 -32.22 -8.25
CA ILE A 13 5.26 -30.82 -8.52
C ILE A 13 4.57 -29.89 -7.52
N LEU A 14 3.30 -30.17 -7.18
CA LEU A 14 2.50 -29.32 -6.28
C LEU A 14 3.00 -29.34 -4.82
N ARG A 15 3.60 -30.43 -4.36
CA ARG A 15 4.12 -30.56 -2.98
C ARG A 15 5.34 -29.70 -2.69
N SER A 16 6.14 -29.39 -3.72
CA SER A 16 7.45 -28.75 -3.53
C SER A 16 7.65 -27.60 -4.52
N PRO A 17 6.91 -26.47 -4.38
CA PRO A 17 7.20 -25.28 -5.18
C PRO A 17 8.57 -24.71 -4.78
N THR A 18 9.47 -24.64 -5.75
CA THR A 18 10.81 -24.06 -5.64
C THR A 18 11.01 -23.06 -6.77
N GLN A 19 11.98 -22.16 -6.63
CA GLN A 19 12.31 -21.23 -7.72
C GLN A 19 12.68 -21.96 -9.03
N LYS A 20 13.28 -23.15 -8.94
CA LYS A 20 13.72 -23.95 -10.10
C LYS A 20 12.58 -24.62 -10.86
N ASN A 21 11.46 -24.95 -10.21
CA ASN A 21 10.30 -25.60 -10.84
C ASN A 21 9.07 -24.68 -10.93
N TRP A 22 9.22 -23.38 -10.67
CA TRP A 22 8.12 -22.41 -10.61
C TRP A 22 7.24 -22.38 -11.87
N GLU A 23 7.85 -22.42 -13.05
CA GLU A 23 7.09 -22.47 -14.30
C GLU A 23 6.28 -23.77 -14.42
N GLN A 24 6.88 -24.90 -14.10
CA GLN A 24 6.20 -26.20 -14.13
C GLN A 24 5.05 -26.27 -13.13
N PHE A 25 5.25 -25.68 -11.95
CA PHE A 25 4.26 -25.55 -10.88
C PHE A 25 3.06 -24.70 -11.32
N THR A 26 3.30 -23.50 -11.84
CA THR A 26 2.20 -22.63 -12.29
C THR A 26 1.46 -23.18 -13.51
N GLN A 27 2.14 -23.94 -14.39
CA GLN A 27 1.48 -24.65 -15.50
C GLN A 27 0.65 -25.84 -15.01
N ALA A 28 1.13 -26.56 -13.99
CA ALA A 28 0.39 -27.68 -13.39
C ALA A 28 -0.93 -27.21 -12.76
N LEU A 29 -0.93 -26.07 -12.06
CA LEU A 29 -2.16 -25.46 -11.54
C LEU A 29 -3.10 -24.96 -12.64
N LYS A 30 -2.55 -24.37 -13.71
CA LYS A 30 -3.34 -23.86 -14.84
C LYS A 30 -4.08 -24.97 -15.61
N ALA A 31 -3.50 -26.16 -15.67
CA ALA A 31 -4.03 -27.31 -16.40
C ALA A 31 -4.18 -28.53 -15.48
N LEU A 32 -4.83 -28.33 -14.33
CA LEU A 32 -4.97 -29.36 -13.30
C LEU A 32 -5.87 -30.51 -13.80
N PRO A 33 -5.37 -31.76 -13.85
CA PRO A 33 -6.17 -32.89 -14.29
C PRO A 33 -7.22 -33.28 -13.25
N SER A 34 -8.35 -33.83 -13.70
CA SER A 34 -9.35 -34.45 -12.83
C SER A 34 -8.73 -35.65 -12.09
N GLY A 35 -8.78 -35.64 -10.75
CA GLY A 35 -8.28 -36.73 -9.90
C GLY A 35 -7.06 -36.39 -9.05
N VAL A 36 -6.48 -35.19 -9.17
CA VAL A 36 -5.51 -34.68 -8.19
C VAL A 36 -6.20 -34.48 -6.84
N ASP A 37 -5.51 -34.82 -5.74
CA ASP A 37 -5.98 -34.55 -4.38
C ASP A 37 -6.40 -33.08 -4.20
N PRO A 38 -7.70 -32.79 -3.90
CA PRO A 38 -8.19 -31.44 -3.72
C PRO A 38 -7.50 -30.65 -2.62
N GLU A 39 -7.10 -31.29 -1.52
CA GLU A 39 -6.44 -30.63 -0.40
C GLU A 39 -5.03 -30.17 -0.77
N LEU A 40 -4.30 -31.02 -1.50
CA LEU A 40 -2.98 -30.68 -2.03
C LEU A 40 -3.07 -29.54 -3.06
N ALA A 41 -4.00 -29.63 -4.02
CA ALA A 41 -4.17 -28.61 -5.04
C ALA A 41 -4.60 -27.25 -4.45
N ALA A 42 -5.47 -27.26 -3.44
CA ALA A 42 -5.88 -26.05 -2.73
C ALA A 42 -4.70 -25.42 -1.97
N GLN A 43 -3.90 -26.22 -1.25
CA GLN A 43 -2.69 -25.73 -0.58
C GLN A 43 -1.72 -25.10 -1.59
N ALA A 44 -1.51 -25.75 -2.73
CA ALA A 44 -0.63 -25.26 -3.77
C ALA A 44 -1.15 -23.93 -4.36
N ALA A 45 -2.44 -23.84 -4.65
CA ALA A 45 -3.05 -22.61 -5.15
C ALA A 45 -2.90 -21.44 -4.17
N LEU A 46 -3.16 -21.63 -2.87
CA LEU A 46 -2.97 -20.59 -1.85
C LEU A 46 -1.51 -20.12 -1.72
N SER A 47 -0.53 -20.97 -2.03
CA SER A 47 0.87 -20.56 -2.02
C SER A 47 1.24 -19.55 -3.11
N LEU A 48 0.36 -19.32 -4.11
CA LEU A 48 0.49 -18.24 -5.09
C LEU A 48 0.14 -16.85 -4.53
N ILE A 49 -0.41 -16.76 -3.33
CA ILE A 49 -0.75 -15.49 -2.67
C ILE A 49 0.41 -15.15 -1.71
N PRO A 50 1.33 -14.26 -2.11
CA PRO A 50 2.48 -13.92 -1.26
C PRO A 50 2.02 -13.20 0.00
N ARG A 51 2.56 -13.58 1.16
CA ARG A 51 2.39 -12.86 2.43
C ARG A 51 3.70 -12.14 2.78
N PRO A 52 3.64 -10.94 3.41
CA PRO A 52 2.48 -10.27 4.00
C PRO A 52 1.71 -9.34 3.05
N ARG A 53 2.18 -9.12 1.81
CA ARG A 53 1.51 -8.25 0.84
C ARG A 53 0.91 -9.09 -0.30
N PRO A 54 -0.37 -9.48 -0.23
CA PRO A 54 -0.99 -10.31 -1.24
C PRO A 54 -1.00 -9.60 -2.59
N SER A 55 -0.34 -10.21 -3.58
CA SER A 55 -0.56 -9.94 -5.00
C SER A 55 -1.38 -11.08 -5.56
N LEU A 56 -2.59 -10.76 -6.02
CA LEU A 56 -3.54 -11.77 -6.52
C LEU A 56 -3.32 -12.10 -7.99
N TRP A 57 -2.39 -11.43 -8.66
CA TRP A 57 -2.15 -11.60 -10.09
C TRP A 57 -1.83 -13.05 -10.48
N SER A 58 -0.87 -13.68 -9.79
CA SER A 58 -0.46 -15.07 -10.09
C SER A 58 -1.59 -16.03 -9.77
N PHE A 59 -2.20 -15.89 -8.60
CA PHE A 59 -3.34 -16.68 -8.17
C PHE A 59 -4.50 -16.60 -9.19
N GLY A 60 -4.98 -15.37 -9.44
CA GLY A 60 -6.08 -15.09 -10.34
C GLY A 60 -5.85 -15.54 -11.78
N ARG A 61 -4.62 -15.56 -12.30
CA ARG A 61 -4.33 -16.04 -13.67
C ARG A 61 -4.08 -17.54 -13.78
N LYS A 62 -3.59 -18.19 -12.72
CA LYS A 62 -3.19 -19.60 -12.76
C LYS A 62 -4.25 -20.53 -12.20
N CYS A 63 -5.19 -20.01 -11.41
CA CYS A 63 -6.22 -20.80 -10.75
C CYS A 63 -7.61 -20.67 -11.39
N GLN A 64 -7.76 -20.06 -12.58
CA GLN A 64 -9.09 -19.83 -13.19
C GLN A 64 -9.89 -21.11 -13.46
N HIS A 65 -9.21 -22.18 -13.86
CA HIS A 65 -9.86 -23.40 -14.35
C HIS A 65 -9.71 -24.57 -13.39
N LEU A 66 -9.79 -24.30 -12.08
CA LEU A 66 -9.70 -25.35 -11.07
C LEU A 66 -10.94 -26.26 -11.09
N PRO A 67 -10.79 -27.57 -10.78
CA PRO A 67 -11.92 -28.46 -10.54
C PRO A 67 -12.78 -28.02 -9.35
N ALA A 68 -14.10 -28.22 -9.42
CA ALA A 68 -15.03 -27.85 -8.35
C ALA A 68 -14.66 -28.41 -6.97
N PRO A 69 -14.18 -29.67 -6.81
CA PRO A 69 -13.72 -30.16 -5.51
C PRO A 69 -12.57 -29.34 -4.90
N VAL A 70 -11.64 -28.86 -5.74
CA VAL A 70 -10.52 -28.00 -5.31
C VAL A 70 -11.04 -26.63 -4.88
N ILE A 71 -11.97 -26.05 -5.66
CA ILE A 71 -12.57 -24.75 -5.37
C ILE A 71 -13.30 -24.78 -4.02
N ARG A 72 -14.10 -25.81 -3.74
CA ARG A 72 -14.81 -25.93 -2.46
C ARG A 72 -13.85 -26.05 -1.27
N VAL A 73 -12.76 -26.82 -1.41
CA VAL A 73 -11.71 -26.90 -0.39
C VAL A 73 -11.01 -25.55 -0.20
N LEU A 74 -10.71 -24.82 -1.28
CA LEU A 74 -10.14 -23.47 -1.22
C LEU A 74 -11.05 -22.51 -0.45
N LEU A 75 -12.34 -22.45 -0.80
CA LEU A 75 -13.31 -21.57 -0.14
C LEU A 75 -13.45 -21.88 1.35
N ARG A 76 -13.46 -23.17 1.73
CA ARG A 76 -13.43 -23.58 3.15
C ARG A 76 -12.18 -23.09 3.87
N ARG A 77 -11.00 -23.22 3.25
CA ARG A 77 -9.73 -22.75 3.86
C ARG A 77 -9.69 -21.22 3.99
N LEU A 78 -10.34 -20.51 3.07
CA LEU A 78 -10.50 -19.06 3.12
C LEU A 78 -11.46 -18.60 4.22
N GLU A 79 -12.18 -19.50 4.91
CA GLU A 79 -13.03 -19.10 6.06
C GLU A 79 -12.23 -18.50 7.21
N ALA A 80 -10.99 -18.97 7.39
CA ALA A 80 -10.06 -18.48 8.42
C ALA A 80 -9.22 -17.28 7.96
N ASP A 81 -9.39 -16.82 6.72
CA ASP A 81 -8.65 -15.70 6.15
C ASP A 81 -9.48 -14.42 6.22
N SER A 82 -8.97 -13.41 6.92
CA SER A 82 -9.65 -12.12 7.13
C SER A 82 -9.27 -11.06 6.08
N GLU A 83 -8.52 -11.44 5.04
CA GLU A 83 -8.15 -10.53 3.96
C GLU A 83 -9.34 -10.24 3.01
N PRO A 84 -9.42 -9.06 2.38
CA PRO A 84 -10.57 -8.67 1.54
C PRO A 84 -10.89 -9.65 0.41
N TYR A 85 -9.87 -10.27 -0.19
CA TYR A 85 -10.07 -11.24 -1.28
C TYR A 85 -10.78 -12.52 -0.81
N ALA A 86 -10.62 -12.90 0.46
CA ALA A 86 -11.24 -14.10 1.01
C ALA A 86 -12.75 -13.90 1.13
N TYR A 87 -13.18 -12.77 1.70
CA TYR A 87 -14.59 -12.37 1.74
C TYR A 87 -15.19 -12.25 0.34
N PHE A 88 -14.47 -11.59 -0.58
CA PHE A 88 -14.91 -11.45 -1.97
C PHE A 88 -15.15 -12.82 -2.64
N LEU A 89 -14.19 -13.75 -2.55
CA LEU A 89 -14.31 -15.05 -3.21
C LEU A 89 -15.40 -15.92 -2.60
N ARG A 90 -15.54 -15.90 -1.27
CA ARG A 90 -16.59 -16.63 -0.56
C ARG A 90 -17.99 -16.14 -0.92
N GLU A 91 -18.16 -14.84 -1.08
CA GLU A 91 -19.45 -14.25 -1.45
C GLU A 91 -19.76 -14.45 -2.95
N ALA A 92 -18.76 -14.32 -3.82
CA ALA A 92 -18.96 -14.40 -5.27
C ALA A 92 -19.24 -15.82 -5.78
N VAL A 93 -18.86 -16.87 -5.04
CA VAL A 93 -18.90 -18.26 -5.50
C VAL A 93 -19.88 -19.09 -4.67
N PRO A 94 -21.01 -19.54 -5.25
CA PRO A 94 -22.02 -20.29 -4.52
C PRO A 94 -21.57 -21.73 -4.29
N VAL A 95 -20.99 -22.01 -3.11
CA VAL A 95 -20.29 -23.29 -2.83
C VAL A 95 -21.16 -24.54 -2.95
N GLU A 96 -22.46 -24.40 -2.66
CA GLU A 96 -23.47 -25.48 -2.71
C GLU A 96 -24.09 -25.67 -4.10
N ALA A 97 -23.68 -24.89 -5.10
CA ALA A 97 -24.17 -25.04 -6.47
C ALA A 97 -23.57 -26.29 -7.15
N PRO A 98 -24.16 -26.76 -8.27
CA PRO A 98 -23.57 -27.80 -9.10
C PRO A 98 -22.16 -27.43 -9.58
N ASP A 99 -21.32 -28.43 -9.84
CA ASP A 99 -19.90 -28.26 -10.17
C ASP A 99 -19.63 -27.26 -11.30
N GLU A 100 -20.41 -27.32 -12.38
CA GLU A 100 -20.28 -26.40 -13.52
C GLU A 100 -20.55 -24.94 -13.11
N ALA A 101 -21.56 -24.71 -12.26
CA ALA A 101 -21.90 -23.38 -11.76
C ALA A 101 -20.83 -22.84 -10.81
N VAL A 102 -20.27 -23.69 -9.93
CA VAL A 102 -19.14 -23.32 -9.06
C VAL A 102 -17.92 -22.91 -9.90
N GLN A 103 -17.60 -23.68 -10.94
CA GLN A 103 -16.45 -23.38 -11.81
C GLN A 103 -16.63 -22.10 -12.62
N ALA A 104 -17.83 -21.87 -13.15
CA ALA A 104 -18.16 -20.64 -13.86
C ALA A 104 -18.05 -19.41 -12.94
N ALA A 105 -18.71 -19.45 -11.79
CA ALA A 105 -18.67 -18.37 -10.79
C ALA A 105 -17.24 -18.12 -10.28
N TRP A 106 -16.47 -19.18 -10.06
CA TRP A 106 -15.05 -19.07 -9.69
C TRP A 106 -14.21 -18.37 -10.76
N THR A 107 -14.40 -18.73 -12.03
CA THR A 107 -13.71 -18.09 -13.14
C THR A 107 -14.04 -16.59 -13.19
N ASP A 108 -15.33 -16.25 -13.10
CA ASP A 108 -15.81 -14.87 -13.13
C ASP A 108 -15.30 -14.06 -11.93
N ALA A 109 -15.29 -14.66 -10.73
CA ALA A 109 -14.75 -14.03 -9.52
C ALA A 109 -13.24 -13.74 -9.66
N LEU A 110 -12.45 -14.68 -10.16
CA LEU A 110 -11.02 -14.45 -10.37
C LEU A 110 -10.75 -13.41 -11.46
N LEU A 111 -11.57 -13.34 -12.51
CA LEU A 111 -11.49 -12.25 -13.50
C LEU A 111 -11.83 -10.90 -12.86
N GLY A 112 -12.85 -10.86 -11.99
CA GLY A 112 -13.20 -9.67 -11.22
C GLY A 112 -12.06 -9.17 -10.33
N LEU A 113 -11.37 -10.07 -9.61
CA LEU A 113 -10.18 -9.71 -8.84
C LEU A 113 -9.05 -9.17 -9.72
N LEU A 114 -8.82 -9.76 -10.90
CA LEU A 114 -7.82 -9.26 -11.84
C LEU A 114 -8.20 -7.91 -12.46
N ASP A 115 -9.49 -7.59 -12.53
CA ASP A 115 -9.96 -6.27 -12.96
C ASP A 115 -9.73 -5.18 -11.89
N LEU A 116 -9.68 -5.56 -10.61
CA LEU A 116 -9.24 -4.72 -9.50
C LEU A 116 -7.71 -4.58 -9.41
N ASP A 117 -6.94 -5.52 -9.97
CA ASP A 117 -5.46 -5.48 -10.01
C ASP A 117 -4.95 -4.88 -11.34
N THR A 118 -5.30 -3.62 -11.59
CA THR A 118 -5.02 -2.95 -12.86
C THR A 118 -3.75 -2.09 -12.85
N THR A 119 -2.99 -2.19 -13.94
CA THR A 119 -1.80 -1.35 -14.20
C THR A 119 -2.12 0.01 -14.81
N TYR A 120 -3.39 0.29 -15.11
CA TYR A 120 -3.79 1.56 -15.71
C TYR A 120 -3.75 2.71 -14.69
N GLY A 121 -3.35 3.89 -15.16
CA GLY A 121 -3.34 5.10 -14.35
C GLY A 121 -4.72 5.41 -13.74
N TRP A 122 -4.72 5.95 -12.52
CA TRP A 122 -5.93 6.41 -11.83
C TRP A 122 -6.68 7.45 -12.67
N GLY A 123 -8.01 7.35 -12.74
CA GLY A 123 -8.84 8.22 -13.60
C GLY A 123 -8.77 7.92 -15.10
N SER A 124 -8.01 6.92 -15.55
CA SER A 124 -7.98 6.54 -16.98
C SER A 124 -9.33 5.96 -17.45
N LYS A 125 -9.62 6.12 -18.75
CA LYS A 125 -10.85 5.59 -19.36
C LYS A 125 -10.96 4.08 -19.20
N GLN A 126 -9.85 3.36 -19.37
CA GLN A 126 -9.80 1.90 -19.25
C GLN A 126 -10.10 1.44 -17.82
N ARG A 127 -9.49 2.07 -16.82
CA ARG A 127 -9.74 1.75 -15.40
C ARG A 127 -11.19 2.06 -15.02
N LYS A 128 -11.73 3.19 -15.48
CA LYS A 128 -13.14 3.54 -15.27
C LYS A 128 -14.10 2.52 -15.89
N ALA A 129 -13.80 2.04 -17.10
CA ALA A 129 -14.61 1.01 -17.75
C ALA A 129 -14.62 -0.32 -16.97
N LYS A 130 -13.46 -0.74 -16.41
CA LYS A 130 -13.39 -1.92 -15.53
C LYS A 130 -14.23 -1.76 -14.28
N PHE A 131 -14.14 -0.61 -13.59
CA PHE A 131 -14.97 -0.36 -12.41
C PHE A 131 -16.46 -0.36 -12.74
N GLN A 132 -16.85 0.22 -13.88
CA GLN A 132 -18.24 0.16 -14.34
C GLN A 132 -18.70 -1.26 -14.65
N ALA A 133 -17.86 -2.09 -15.26
CA ALA A 133 -18.19 -3.50 -15.54
C ALA A 133 -18.41 -4.28 -14.24
N LEU A 134 -17.57 -4.07 -13.23
CA LEU A 134 -17.74 -4.66 -11.90
C LEU A 134 -19.02 -4.18 -11.22
N ALA A 135 -19.28 -2.87 -11.23
CA ALA A 135 -20.50 -2.29 -10.66
C ALA A 135 -21.78 -2.78 -11.34
N ASN A 136 -21.73 -3.07 -12.65
CA ASN A 136 -22.87 -3.58 -13.40
C ASN A 136 -23.11 -5.09 -13.22
N ASN A 137 -22.21 -5.82 -12.55
CA ASN A 137 -22.37 -7.24 -12.26
C ASN A 137 -22.87 -7.40 -10.81
N PRO A 138 -24.14 -7.77 -10.58
CA PRO A 138 -24.71 -7.80 -9.23
C PRO A 138 -23.97 -8.73 -8.27
N VAL A 139 -23.50 -9.90 -8.74
CA VAL A 139 -22.80 -10.89 -7.91
C VAL A 139 -21.44 -10.34 -7.47
N LEU A 140 -20.68 -9.76 -8.41
CA LEU A 140 -19.36 -9.20 -8.09
C LEU A 140 -19.49 -7.92 -7.26
N LEU A 141 -20.50 -7.08 -7.52
CA LEU A 141 -20.77 -5.89 -6.71
C LEU A 141 -21.10 -6.27 -5.26
N GLN A 142 -21.98 -7.26 -5.05
CA GLN A 142 -22.31 -7.76 -3.71
C GLN A 142 -21.07 -8.33 -2.99
N ALA A 143 -20.21 -9.06 -3.72
CA ALA A 143 -18.95 -9.56 -3.18
C ALA A 143 -17.99 -8.43 -2.77
N ILE A 144 -17.91 -7.35 -3.55
CA ILE A 144 -17.11 -6.17 -3.22
C ILE A 144 -17.69 -5.44 -2.00
N GLN A 145 -19.00 -5.22 -1.97
CA GLN A 145 -19.68 -4.61 -0.82
C GLN A 145 -19.42 -5.41 0.46
N THR A 146 -19.53 -6.73 0.40
CA THR A 146 -19.25 -7.63 1.53
C THR A 146 -17.80 -7.52 2.00
N ALA A 147 -16.83 -7.55 1.08
CA ALA A 147 -15.42 -7.37 1.44
C ALA A 147 -15.13 -5.99 2.04
N VAL A 148 -15.74 -4.92 1.51
CA VAL A 148 -15.57 -3.55 2.01
C VAL A 148 -16.18 -3.37 3.40
N VAL A 149 -17.32 -4.00 3.69
CA VAL A 149 -17.94 -3.93 5.01
C VAL A 149 -17.17 -4.79 6.03
N ALA A 150 -16.70 -5.97 5.63
CA ALA A 150 -16.04 -6.91 6.54
C ALA A 150 -14.61 -6.51 6.91
N CYS A 151 -13.93 -5.73 6.07
CA CYS A 151 -12.52 -5.41 6.23
C CYS A 151 -12.27 -3.93 6.46
N GLU A 152 -11.42 -3.65 7.45
CA GLU A 152 -10.94 -2.29 7.70
C GLU A 152 -10.01 -1.78 6.58
N GLN A 153 -9.10 -2.63 6.12
CA GLN A 153 -8.12 -2.29 5.09
C GLN A 153 -8.55 -2.91 3.77
N VAL A 154 -9.05 -2.08 2.86
CA VAL A 154 -9.44 -2.49 1.51
C VAL A 154 -8.73 -1.67 0.45
N SER A 155 -8.67 -2.20 -0.77
CA SER A 155 -8.05 -1.49 -1.87
C SER A 155 -8.89 -0.29 -2.30
N LEU A 156 -8.22 0.76 -2.77
CA LEU A 156 -8.90 1.94 -3.31
C LEU A 156 -9.76 1.58 -4.54
N ASP A 157 -9.41 0.51 -5.25
CA ASP A 157 -10.13 0.02 -6.42
C ASP A 157 -11.49 -0.59 -6.04
N MET A 158 -11.56 -1.33 -4.93
CA MET A 158 -12.85 -1.82 -4.41
C MET A 158 -13.76 -0.65 -4.00
N LEU A 159 -13.22 0.34 -3.30
CA LEU A 159 -13.96 1.55 -2.92
C LEU A 159 -14.41 2.35 -4.15
N ALA A 160 -13.59 2.41 -5.20
CA ALA A 160 -13.95 3.08 -6.45
C ALA A 160 -15.16 2.42 -7.13
N VAL A 161 -15.24 1.09 -7.15
CA VAL A 161 -16.41 0.38 -7.67
C VAL A 161 -17.68 0.81 -6.94
N LEU A 162 -17.64 0.93 -5.61
CA LEU A 162 -18.79 1.40 -4.82
C LEU A 162 -19.20 2.84 -5.18
N THR A 163 -18.23 3.73 -5.40
CA THR A 163 -18.54 5.11 -5.84
C THR A 163 -19.10 5.18 -7.27
N VAL A 164 -18.74 4.23 -8.13
CA VAL A 164 -19.28 4.12 -9.50
C VAL A 164 -20.72 3.61 -9.47
N ASP A 165 -21.00 2.61 -8.65
CA ASP A 165 -22.36 2.10 -8.43
C ASP A 165 -23.27 3.16 -7.80
N ALA A 166 -22.82 3.72 -6.66
CA ALA A 166 -23.50 4.77 -5.89
C ALA A 166 -24.94 4.43 -5.47
N SER A 167 -25.29 3.15 -5.35
CA SER A 167 -26.51 2.73 -4.66
C SER A 167 -26.41 2.98 -3.16
N ASP A 168 -27.54 2.98 -2.45
CA ASP A 168 -27.58 3.17 -1.00
C ASP A 168 -26.68 2.15 -0.28
N ALA A 169 -26.71 0.87 -0.68
CA ALA A 169 -25.85 -0.17 -0.12
C ALA A 169 -24.34 0.11 -0.32
N SER A 170 -23.96 0.63 -1.49
CA SER A 170 -22.57 1.02 -1.75
C SER A 170 -22.15 2.27 -0.98
N VAL A 171 -23.05 3.24 -0.80
CA VAL A 171 -22.80 4.43 0.01
C VAL A 171 -22.66 4.04 1.48
N ASP A 172 -23.54 3.20 2.01
CA ASP A 172 -23.49 2.69 3.39
C ASP A 172 -22.19 1.94 3.66
N ALA A 173 -21.74 1.11 2.71
CA ALA A 173 -20.46 0.42 2.80
C ALA A 173 -19.24 1.38 2.81
N LEU A 174 -19.35 2.58 2.24
CA LEU A 174 -18.27 3.59 2.24
C LEU A 174 -18.20 4.38 3.56
N ILE A 175 -19.31 4.56 4.28
CA ILE A 175 -19.38 5.41 5.48
C ILE A 175 -18.33 5.02 6.54
N PRO A 176 -18.16 3.75 6.94
CA PRO A 176 -17.17 3.38 7.96
C PRO A 176 -15.72 3.68 7.55
N HIS A 177 -15.41 3.71 6.24
CA HIS A 177 -14.08 4.06 5.74
C HIS A 177 -13.85 5.56 5.80
N VAL A 178 -14.87 6.35 5.47
CA VAL A 178 -14.81 7.82 5.59
C VAL A 178 -14.70 8.22 7.06
N GLU A 179 -15.53 7.67 7.95
CA GLU A 179 -15.48 7.99 9.38
C GLU A 179 -14.11 7.69 9.99
N ARG A 180 -13.51 6.55 9.67
CA ARG A 180 -12.14 6.21 10.11
C ARG A 180 -11.09 7.16 9.54
N ALA A 181 -11.20 7.54 8.27
CA ALA A 181 -10.30 8.52 7.66
C ALA A 181 -10.42 9.91 8.29
N VAL A 182 -11.64 10.29 8.71
CA VAL A 182 -11.87 11.54 9.45
C VAL A 182 -11.26 11.48 10.85
N GLN A 183 -11.41 10.35 11.54
CA GLN A 183 -10.84 10.14 12.88
C GLN A 183 -9.31 10.08 12.86
N SER A 184 -8.69 9.44 11.86
CA SER A 184 -7.23 9.37 11.75
C SER A 184 -6.59 10.73 11.49
N GLN A 185 -7.35 11.66 10.90
CA GLN A 185 -6.87 12.95 10.36
C GLN A 185 -5.69 12.81 9.38
N GLY A 186 -5.42 11.60 8.92
CA GLY A 186 -4.25 11.23 8.13
C GLY A 186 -4.49 11.34 6.63
N MET A 187 -3.59 10.69 5.88
CA MET A 187 -3.61 10.69 4.42
C MET A 187 -4.74 9.85 3.82
N GLU A 188 -5.44 9.07 4.64
CA GLU A 188 -6.58 8.26 4.21
C GLU A 188 -7.69 9.13 3.64
N LEU A 189 -7.93 10.31 4.23
CA LEU A 189 -8.97 11.23 3.76
C LEU A 189 -8.65 11.76 2.36
N ASP A 190 -7.37 12.09 2.07
CA ASP A 190 -6.92 12.48 0.73
C ASP A 190 -7.12 11.34 -0.28
N ARG A 191 -6.82 10.09 0.12
CA ARG A 191 -7.01 8.92 -0.74
C ARG A 191 -8.49 8.70 -1.06
N LEU A 192 -9.38 8.90 -0.10
CA LEU A 192 -10.83 8.77 -0.33
C LEU A 192 -11.36 9.91 -1.21
N GLU A 193 -10.81 11.12 -1.11
CA GLU A 193 -11.16 12.23 -2.02
C GLU A 193 -10.86 11.87 -3.49
N ASP A 194 -9.77 11.14 -3.76
CA ASP A 194 -9.38 10.69 -5.10
C ASP A 194 -10.45 9.82 -5.79
N LEU A 195 -11.35 9.18 -5.01
CA LEU A 195 -12.49 8.41 -5.54
C LEU A 195 -13.48 9.28 -6.33
N ARG A 196 -13.51 10.60 -6.08
CA ARG A 196 -14.37 11.56 -6.80
C ARG A 196 -14.20 11.47 -8.32
N LYS A 197 -13.01 11.09 -8.80
CA LYS A 197 -12.69 10.90 -10.24
C LYS A 197 -13.52 9.79 -10.90
N HIS A 198 -13.96 8.80 -10.13
CA HIS A 198 -14.73 7.66 -10.61
C HIS A 198 -16.21 7.75 -10.24
N ALA A 199 -16.53 8.50 -9.18
CA ALA A 199 -17.86 8.57 -8.62
C ALA A 199 -18.96 8.95 -9.62
N ARG A 200 -20.10 8.27 -9.50
CA ARG A 200 -21.34 8.66 -10.16
C ARG A 200 -21.94 9.86 -9.44
N ALA A 201 -22.45 10.81 -10.23
CA ALA A 201 -23.10 12.01 -9.69
C ALA A 201 -24.50 11.65 -9.15
N THR A 202 -24.58 11.35 -7.85
CA THR A 202 -25.83 11.20 -7.09
C THR A 202 -25.85 12.21 -5.95
N PRO A 203 -27.03 12.60 -5.43
CA PRO A 203 -27.11 13.52 -4.29
C PRO A 203 -26.31 13.03 -3.08
N ALA A 204 -26.43 11.75 -2.71
CA ALA A 204 -25.71 11.15 -1.59
C ALA A 204 -24.19 11.21 -1.79
N MET A 205 -23.70 10.90 -2.99
CA MET A 205 -22.26 10.96 -3.27
C MET A 205 -21.73 12.38 -3.27
N ASN A 206 -22.47 13.30 -3.89
CA ASN A 206 -22.10 14.72 -3.89
C ASN A 206 -22.00 15.28 -2.46
N GLU A 207 -22.94 14.90 -1.59
CA GLU A 207 -22.92 15.28 -0.18
C GLU A 207 -21.72 14.67 0.55
N LEU A 208 -21.44 13.37 0.38
CA LEU A 208 -20.28 12.72 0.98
C LEU A 208 -18.97 13.42 0.58
N PHE A 209 -18.79 13.67 -0.71
CA PHE A 209 -17.61 14.36 -1.23
C PHE A 209 -17.53 15.82 -0.79
N ALA A 210 -18.66 16.53 -0.65
CA ALA A 210 -18.67 17.90 -0.14
C ALA A 210 -18.24 17.96 1.34
N ARG A 211 -18.70 16.99 2.15
CA ARG A 211 -18.27 16.86 3.55
C ARG A 211 -16.77 16.58 3.66
N MET A 212 -16.25 15.65 2.86
CA MET A 212 -14.80 15.36 2.83
C MET A 212 -13.98 16.59 2.40
N GLU A 213 -14.44 17.33 1.39
CA GLU A 213 -13.78 18.59 0.97
C GLU A 213 -13.71 19.59 2.11
N ALA A 214 -14.84 19.83 2.81
CA ALA A 214 -14.89 20.78 3.91
C ALA A 214 -13.88 20.42 5.03
N LEU A 215 -13.73 19.13 5.32
CA LEU A 215 -12.75 18.64 6.30
C LEU A 215 -11.31 18.85 5.81
N LEU A 216 -11.03 18.56 4.54
CA LEU A 216 -9.71 18.80 3.95
C LEU A 216 -9.36 20.28 3.92
N GLN A 217 -10.29 21.16 3.58
CA GLN A 217 -10.11 22.61 3.63
C GLN A 217 -9.86 23.09 5.06
N SER A 218 -10.60 22.58 6.05
CA SER A 218 -10.37 22.89 7.46
C SER A 218 -8.98 22.43 7.95
N ARG A 219 -8.49 21.29 7.45
CA ARG A 219 -7.14 20.79 7.75
C ARG A 219 -6.07 21.67 7.10
N ARG A 220 -6.23 22.00 5.81
CA ARG A 220 -5.31 22.88 5.07
C ARG A 220 -5.18 24.25 5.74
N ALA A 221 -6.30 24.84 6.15
CA ALA A 221 -6.34 26.16 6.80
C ALA A 221 -5.59 26.21 8.15
N ARG A 222 -5.30 25.05 8.77
CA ARG A 222 -4.65 24.94 10.08
C ARG A 222 -3.31 24.21 10.02
N SER A 223 -2.78 23.92 8.83
CA SER A 223 -1.63 23.02 8.67
C SER A 223 -0.30 23.74 8.94
N PRO A 224 0.44 23.39 10.01
CA PRO A 224 1.74 24.01 10.29
C PRO A 224 2.79 23.66 9.22
N ALA A 225 2.62 22.53 8.54
CA ALA A 225 3.46 22.16 7.39
C ALA A 225 3.26 23.13 6.20
N LEU A 226 2.01 23.53 5.92
CA LEU A 226 1.73 24.52 4.88
C LEU A 226 2.24 25.90 5.30
N ASP A 227 2.16 26.24 6.59
CA ASP A 227 2.77 27.47 7.11
C ASP A 227 4.29 27.44 6.96
N LEU A 228 4.95 26.32 7.26
CA LEU A 228 6.37 26.14 7.00
C LEU A 228 6.68 26.38 5.51
N ALA A 229 5.88 25.80 4.59
CA ALA A 229 6.08 26.02 3.16
C ALA A 229 6.01 27.51 2.77
N LYS A 230 5.05 28.26 3.35
CA LYS A 230 4.93 29.71 3.17
C LYS A 230 6.16 30.45 3.69
N HIS A 231 6.68 30.09 4.87
CA HIS A 231 7.91 30.67 5.43
C HIS A 231 9.14 30.40 4.57
N LEU A 232 9.22 29.21 3.97
CA LEU A 232 10.27 28.86 3.01
C LEU A 232 10.13 29.58 1.66
N GLY A 233 9.11 30.44 1.52
CA GLY A 233 8.86 31.26 0.35
C GLY A 233 8.28 30.47 -0.82
N PHE A 234 7.60 29.36 -0.55
CA PHE A 234 6.75 28.72 -1.54
C PHE A 234 5.39 29.44 -1.58
N ALA A 235 4.83 29.58 -2.79
CA ALA A 235 3.46 30.10 -2.97
C ALA A 235 2.44 29.23 -2.21
N GLU A 236 1.18 29.67 -2.11
CA GLU A 236 0.14 28.85 -1.48
C GLU A 236 0.04 27.47 -2.16
N LEU A 237 0.19 26.42 -1.34
CA LEU A 237 0.13 25.02 -1.75
C LEU A 237 -1.06 24.36 -1.06
N ASP A 238 -1.76 23.47 -1.78
CA ASP A 238 -2.79 22.62 -1.18
C ASP A 238 -2.20 21.46 -0.36
N THR A 239 -0.98 21.04 -0.72
CA THR A 239 -0.22 19.97 -0.09
C THR A 239 1.26 20.34 -0.06
N PHE A 240 1.95 20.05 1.03
CA PHE A 240 3.40 20.15 1.16
C PHE A 240 3.95 18.91 1.84
N TRP A 241 4.80 18.16 1.15
CA TRP A 241 5.51 17.06 1.76
C TRP A 241 6.91 16.90 1.21
N PHE A 242 7.83 16.45 2.06
CA PHE A 242 9.11 15.93 1.64
C PHE A 242 9.64 14.88 2.62
N THR A 243 10.48 14.00 2.11
CA THR A 243 11.32 13.12 2.91
C THR A 243 12.75 13.26 2.42
N GLU A 244 13.68 13.35 3.36
CA GLU A 244 15.10 13.37 3.05
C GLU A 244 15.84 12.40 3.96
N SER A 245 16.80 11.69 3.40
CA SER A 245 17.76 10.88 4.14
C SER A 245 19.15 11.44 3.90
N TRP A 246 19.96 11.47 4.96
CA TRP A 246 21.37 11.84 4.89
C TRP A 246 22.18 10.89 5.76
N GLY A 247 23.49 10.90 5.60
CA GLY A 247 24.39 10.19 6.51
C GLY A 247 25.69 10.95 6.65
N ASP A 248 26.61 10.40 7.41
CA ASP A 248 27.95 10.95 7.54
C ASP A 248 28.75 10.83 6.24
N ALA A 249 29.60 11.82 5.99
CA ALA A 249 30.60 11.79 4.94
C ALA A 249 31.63 10.70 5.27
N PHE A 250 31.55 9.60 4.52
CA PHE A 250 32.51 8.49 4.41
C PHE A 250 33.69 8.45 5.41
N HIS A 251 33.66 7.52 6.35
CA HIS A 251 34.83 7.12 7.14
C HIS A 251 35.18 5.63 6.93
N GLY A 252 36.23 5.37 6.14
CA GLY A 252 37.11 4.21 6.27
C GLY A 252 36.74 2.92 5.52
N GLU A 253 37.74 2.35 4.83
CA GLU A 253 37.79 0.95 4.39
C GLU A 253 38.33 0.08 5.53
N GLU A 254 37.48 -0.75 6.14
CA GLU A 254 37.95 -1.97 6.81
C GLU A 254 37.16 -3.16 6.29
N GLY A 255 37.86 -4.10 5.66
CA GLY A 255 37.26 -5.36 5.16
C GLY A 255 36.45 -5.26 3.86
N GLY A 256 36.54 -4.14 3.12
CA GLY A 256 35.92 -4.00 1.78
C GLY A 256 34.39 -3.83 1.79
N LEU A 257 33.77 -3.65 2.96
CA LEU A 257 32.37 -3.29 3.09
C LEU A 257 32.26 -1.86 3.62
N MET A 258 31.68 -0.98 2.80
CA MET A 258 31.45 0.42 3.15
C MET A 258 30.32 0.53 4.16
N PHE A 259 30.54 1.20 5.30
CA PHE A 259 29.49 1.46 6.29
C PHE A 259 29.48 2.94 6.70
N ARG A 260 28.30 3.56 6.66
CA ARG A 260 28.01 4.86 7.28
C ARG A 260 27.77 4.66 8.78
N ALA A 261 28.45 5.41 9.63
CA ALA A 261 28.27 5.30 11.08
C ALA A 261 26.94 5.95 11.50
N TYR A 262 26.48 6.96 10.77
CA TYR A 262 25.27 7.72 11.08
C TYR A 262 24.29 7.77 9.91
N ASN A 263 23.00 7.62 10.21
CA ASN A 263 21.92 7.76 9.23
C ASN A 263 20.82 8.65 9.82
N GLY A 264 20.53 9.73 9.11
CA GLY A 264 19.46 10.67 9.41
C GLY A 264 18.29 10.53 8.45
N HIS A 265 17.09 10.80 8.94
CA HIS A 265 15.88 10.87 8.16
C HIS A 265 14.95 11.99 8.66
N ILE A 266 14.42 12.78 7.73
CA ILE A 266 13.43 13.83 7.97
C ILE A 266 12.19 13.48 7.17
N ARG A 267 11.03 13.70 7.77
CA ARG A 267 9.74 13.69 7.09
C ARG A 267 8.95 14.94 7.45
N VAL A 268 8.46 15.63 6.43
CA VAL A 268 7.42 16.65 6.53
C VAL A 268 6.24 16.23 5.65
N ASP A 269 5.02 16.24 6.16
CA ASP A 269 3.82 15.92 5.37
C ASP A 269 2.57 16.62 5.90
N SER A 270 2.06 17.60 5.15
CA SER A 270 0.87 18.38 5.51
C SER A 270 -0.43 17.57 5.58
N ARG A 271 -0.41 16.31 5.15
CA ARG A 271 -1.57 15.40 5.17
C ARG A 271 -1.61 14.51 6.40
N ASN A 272 -0.60 14.56 7.26
CA ASN A 272 -0.50 13.73 8.46
C ASN A 272 -0.65 14.60 9.72
N PRO A 273 -1.37 14.17 10.77
CA PRO A 273 -1.35 14.86 12.06
C PRO A 273 0.06 14.93 12.65
N VAL A 274 0.84 13.85 12.53
CA VAL A 274 2.27 13.82 12.85
C VAL A 274 3.04 14.31 11.62
N TRP A 275 2.95 15.62 11.39
CA TRP A 275 3.36 16.25 10.14
C TRP A 275 4.87 16.46 10.04
N PHE A 276 5.62 16.46 11.15
CA PHE A 276 7.07 16.68 11.18
C PHE A 276 7.73 15.60 12.03
N GLN A 277 8.72 14.91 11.47
CA GLN A 277 9.47 13.84 12.14
C GLN A 277 10.93 13.91 11.76
N VAL A 278 11.81 13.68 12.73
CA VAL A 278 13.25 13.59 12.54
C VAL A 278 13.78 12.40 13.31
N SER A 279 14.64 11.61 12.69
CA SER A 279 15.40 10.54 13.34
C SER A 279 16.85 10.60 12.91
N LEU A 280 17.77 10.45 13.86
CA LEU A 280 19.19 10.27 13.64
C LEU A 280 19.61 9.02 14.40
N SER A 281 20.21 8.08 13.68
CA SER A 281 20.63 6.79 14.20
C SER A 281 22.13 6.62 14.03
N ARG A 282 22.77 6.01 15.02
CA ARG A 282 24.16 5.57 14.95
C ARG A 282 24.22 4.06 15.05
N ARG A 283 24.99 3.45 14.15
CA ARG A 283 25.30 2.03 14.20
C ARG A 283 26.65 1.82 14.88
N GLU A 284 26.70 1.03 15.94
CA GLU A 284 27.97 0.68 16.57
C GLU A 284 28.71 -0.40 15.77
N VAL A 285 30.03 -0.23 15.65
CA VAL A 285 30.96 -1.19 15.03
C VAL A 285 31.83 -1.77 16.15
N PRO A 286 32.02 -3.11 16.23
CA PRO A 286 31.56 -4.14 15.30
C PRO A 286 30.14 -4.63 15.60
N LEU A 287 29.22 -4.45 14.63
CA LEU A 287 27.90 -5.08 14.43
C LEU A 287 27.25 -5.82 15.62
N SER A 288 27.23 -5.22 16.82
CA SER A 288 26.62 -5.83 18.01
C SER A 288 25.08 -5.83 17.94
N GLY A 289 24.51 -5.15 16.94
CA GLY A 289 23.06 -4.97 16.80
C GLY A 289 22.52 -3.80 17.63
N ASP A 290 23.38 -3.14 18.41
CA ASP A 290 22.98 -1.99 19.21
C ASP A 290 22.95 -0.71 18.34
N TRP A 291 21.82 0.00 18.44
CA TRP A 291 21.56 1.27 17.78
C TRP A 291 21.44 2.35 18.85
N SER A 292 22.11 3.48 18.63
CA SER A 292 21.88 4.69 19.42
C SER A 292 21.10 5.67 18.60
N ASP A 293 19.90 6.02 19.05
CA ASP A 293 18.97 6.84 18.28
C ASP A 293 18.63 8.16 18.97
N THR A 294 18.32 9.17 18.16
CA THR A 294 17.57 10.35 18.58
C THR A 294 16.42 10.54 17.62
N ARG A 295 15.20 10.52 18.14
CA ARG A 295 13.97 10.61 17.34
C ARG A 295 12.94 11.49 18.03
N PHE A 296 12.37 12.41 17.27
CA PHE A 296 11.32 13.31 17.73
C PHE A 296 10.35 13.62 16.60
N ASP A 297 9.18 14.10 16.97
CA ASP A 297 8.19 14.63 16.05
C ASP A 297 7.62 15.96 16.54
N ASN A 298 6.57 16.46 15.90
CA ASN A 298 5.89 17.69 16.28
C ASN A 298 5.17 17.64 17.64
N GLU A 299 5.10 16.50 18.31
CA GLU A 299 4.49 16.37 19.63
C GLU A 299 5.52 16.24 20.75
N LYS A 300 6.57 15.42 20.54
CA LYS A 300 7.55 15.15 21.59
C LYS A 300 8.88 14.59 21.08
N LEU A 301 9.85 14.62 21.99
CA LEU A 301 11.07 13.81 21.92
C LEU A 301 10.75 12.38 22.38
N HIS A 302 10.95 11.40 21.50
CA HIS A 302 10.69 9.99 21.80
C HIS A 302 11.92 9.29 22.38
N GLU A 303 13.11 9.65 21.89
CA GLU A 303 14.38 9.06 22.27
C GLU A 303 15.51 10.04 21.98
N ASP A 304 16.56 10.06 22.82
CA ASP A 304 17.69 10.98 22.70
C ASP A 304 18.99 10.35 23.26
N VAL A 305 19.30 9.13 22.82
CA VAL A 305 20.52 8.42 23.24
C VAL A 305 21.77 9.13 22.72
N LEU A 306 21.69 9.78 21.55
CA LEU A 306 22.78 10.58 21.00
C LEU A 306 22.91 11.98 21.66
N GLY A 307 21.92 12.39 22.45
CA GLY A 307 21.93 13.66 23.21
C GLY A 307 21.86 14.92 22.35
N VAL A 308 21.38 14.84 21.10
CA VAL A 308 21.31 15.99 20.18
C VAL A 308 20.00 16.79 20.33
N GLY A 309 19.03 16.23 21.06
CA GLY A 309 17.75 16.84 21.39
C GLY A 309 16.82 17.08 20.19
N ALA A 310 15.69 17.74 20.43
CA ALA A 310 14.73 18.12 19.40
C ALA A 310 15.00 19.51 18.80
N CYS A 311 14.27 19.87 17.74
CA CYS A 311 14.21 21.23 17.21
C CYS A 311 12.82 21.61 16.71
N GLU A 312 12.58 22.92 16.64
CA GLU A 312 11.47 23.46 15.85
C GLU A 312 11.74 23.30 14.34
N PRO A 313 10.69 23.15 13.51
CA PRO A 313 10.83 22.90 12.07
C PRO A 313 11.68 23.92 11.32
N LEU A 314 11.56 25.21 11.65
CA LEU A 314 12.36 26.28 11.03
C LEU A 314 13.84 26.25 11.44
N GLN A 315 14.14 25.62 12.58
CA GLN A 315 15.50 25.49 13.10
C GLN A 315 16.20 24.23 12.59
N LEU A 316 15.54 23.43 11.75
CA LEU A 316 16.05 22.15 11.28
C LEU A 316 17.47 22.24 10.67
N PRO A 317 17.80 23.20 9.77
CA PRO A 317 19.18 23.31 9.28
C PRO A 317 20.19 23.59 10.39
N ALA A 318 19.85 24.47 11.34
CA ALA A 318 20.72 24.76 12.49
C ALA A 318 20.86 23.56 13.44
N TRP A 319 19.81 22.74 13.59
CA TRP A 319 19.85 21.49 14.33
C TRP A 319 20.78 20.48 13.66
N ILE A 320 20.69 20.30 12.33
CA ILE A 320 21.59 19.44 11.55
C ILE A 320 23.05 19.86 11.77
N ALA A 321 23.33 21.17 11.67
CA ALA A 321 24.66 21.76 11.93
C ALA A 321 25.19 21.45 13.34
N ARG A 322 24.31 21.59 14.33
CA ARG A 322 24.64 21.36 15.74
C ARG A 322 24.92 19.88 16.00
N ALA A 323 24.09 18.98 15.45
CA ALA A 323 24.27 17.55 15.56
C ALA A 323 25.61 17.11 14.95
N ALA A 324 25.98 17.64 13.77
CA ALA A 324 27.29 17.37 13.15
C ALA A 324 28.45 17.73 14.09
N ARG A 325 28.43 18.95 14.64
CA ARG A 325 29.46 19.42 15.58
C ARG A 325 29.53 18.61 16.86
N GLN A 326 28.38 18.23 17.41
CA GLN A 326 28.31 17.45 18.65
C GLN A 326 28.82 16.02 18.45
N LEU A 327 28.54 15.42 17.30
CA LEU A 327 28.92 14.06 16.96
C LEU A 327 30.30 13.97 16.27
N GLY A 328 30.93 15.11 15.99
CA GLY A 328 32.23 15.18 15.33
C GLY A 328 32.22 14.64 13.90
N THR A 329 31.16 14.91 13.14
CA THR A 329 30.95 14.39 11.79
C THR A 329 30.56 15.50 10.81
N GLU A 330 30.69 15.21 9.52
CA GLU A 330 30.19 16.04 8.42
C GLU A 330 29.05 15.29 7.73
N TRP A 331 28.00 16.01 7.31
CA TRP A 331 26.85 15.38 6.68
C TRP A 331 26.95 15.39 5.16
N ASP A 332 26.58 14.27 4.54
CA ASP A 332 26.46 14.12 3.11
C ASP A 332 24.99 14.02 2.68
N PHE A 333 24.52 15.08 2.00
CA PHE A 333 23.21 15.20 1.35
C PHE A 333 23.28 15.05 -0.18
N SER A 334 24.42 14.57 -0.71
CA SER A 334 24.68 14.54 -2.15
C SER A 334 24.09 13.30 -2.86
N GLU A 335 23.84 12.21 -2.13
CA GLU A 335 23.41 10.94 -2.72
C GLU A 335 21.99 10.96 -3.30
N SER A 336 21.10 11.83 -2.81
CA SER A 336 19.74 11.94 -3.36
C SER A 336 19.09 13.27 -3.02
N PRO A 337 18.50 13.99 -4.00
CA PRO A 337 17.69 15.16 -3.70
C PRO A 337 16.38 14.77 -2.99
N PRO A 338 15.80 15.65 -2.16
CA PRO A 338 14.57 15.39 -1.40
C PRO A 338 13.48 14.78 -2.25
N ARG A 339 12.86 13.71 -1.75
CA ARG A 339 11.63 13.17 -2.33
C ARG A 339 10.51 14.10 -1.88
N THR A 340 9.81 14.74 -2.81
CA THR A 340 8.83 15.78 -2.50
C THR A 340 7.79 15.92 -3.61
N ASN A 341 6.66 16.56 -3.33
CA ASN A 341 5.74 17.03 -4.37
C ASN A 341 6.22 18.30 -5.09
N LEU A 342 7.24 18.99 -4.60
CA LEU A 342 7.82 20.15 -5.28
C LEU A 342 8.58 19.73 -6.56
N ARG A 343 8.59 20.60 -7.57
CA ARG A 343 9.25 20.36 -8.86
C ARG A 343 10.14 21.53 -9.26
N GLY A 344 11.18 21.24 -10.06
CA GLY A 344 12.12 22.23 -10.59
C GLY A 344 12.75 23.09 -9.49
N LYS A 345 12.85 24.40 -9.75
CA LYS A 345 13.47 25.39 -8.84
C LYS A 345 12.94 25.35 -7.40
N LYS A 346 11.68 24.97 -7.18
CA LYS A 346 11.12 24.84 -5.81
C LYS A 346 11.77 23.68 -5.05
N ARG A 347 12.03 22.55 -5.72
CA ARG A 347 12.74 21.40 -5.14
C ARG A 347 14.20 21.75 -4.85
N ASP A 348 14.85 22.47 -5.77
CA ASP A 348 16.25 22.88 -5.59
C ASP A 348 16.40 23.81 -4.38
N ARG A 349 15.48 24.78 -4.23
CA ARG A 349 15.44 25.67 -3.06
C ARG A 349 15.20 24.92 -1.75
N LEU A 350 14.36 23.89 -1.75
CA LEU A 350 14.16 23.04 -0.57
C LEU A 350 15.46 22.32 -0.19
N ALA A 351 16.16 21.75 -1.17
CA ALA A 351 17.43 21.08 -0.95
C ALA A 351 18.51 22.06 -0.43
N GLU A 352 18.56 23.27 -0.98
CA GLU A 352 19.47 24.34 -0.52
C GLU A 352 19.16 24.76 0.92
N TRP A 353 17.88 24.92 1.28
CA TRP A 353 17.50 25.22 2.67
C TRP A 353 17.95 24.14 3.65
N LEU A 354 17.76 22.85 3.34
CA LEU A 354 18.22 21.74 4.18
C LEU A 354 19.75 21.75 4.37
N ARG A 355 20.49 22.10 3.31
CA ARG A 355 21.96 22.17 3.31
C ARG A 355 22.53 23.46 3.89
N SER A 356 21.71 24.48 4.14
CA SER A 356 22.21 25.76 4.66
C SER A 356 22.85 25.67 6.05
N GLY A 357 22.69 24.54 6.75
CA GLY A 357 23.34 24.26 8.02
C GLY A 357 24.48 23.24 7.97
N THR A 358 24.82 22.65 6.81
CA THR A 358 25.89 21.64 6.72
C THR A 358 27.23 22.25 6.43
#